data_AF-A0A9E5GF48-F1
#
_entry.id   AF-A0A9E5GF48-F1
#
_cell.length_a   1.000
_cell.length_b   1.000
_cell.length_c   1.000
_cell.angle_alpha   90.00
_cell.angle_beta   90.00
_cell.angle_gamma   90.00
#
_symmetry.space_group_name_H-M   'P 1'
#
loop_
_entity.id
_entity.type
_entity.pdbx_description
1 polymer ?
#
loop_
_entity_poly.entity_id
_entity_poly.type
_entity_poly.pdbx_seq_one_letter_code
_entity_poly.pdbx_strand_id
1 'polypeptide(L)'
;LTVWLGNLLHHQGLVDKRYKQMDDLYEVLKNPQCDLLLITNETGLGLIPADAESRAFRDLAGWMNQDLASLAQNVILLVAGLPWALKGEVL
;
A
#
# COMPACT_ATOMS: atom_id res chain seq x y z
N LEU A 1 -4.04 3.80 4.11
CA LEU A 1 -2.74 4.12 3.49
C LEU A 1 -2.85 4.74 2.09
N THR A 2 -3.77 4.30 1.24
CA THR A 2 -3.97 4.89 -0.11
C THR A 2 -4.32 6.38 -0.11
N VAL A 3 -5.12 6.87 0.85
CA VAL A 3 -5.38 8.32 1.02
C VAL A 3 -4.10 9.09 1.32
N TRP A 4 -3.26 8.57 2.23
CA TRP A 4 -1.98 9.17 2.56
C TRP A 4 -1.05 9.22 1.35
N LEU A 5 -0.96 8.12 0.60
CA LEU A 5 -0.21 8.08 -0.67
C LEU A 5 -0.74 9.08 -1.70
N GLY A 6 -2.07 9.24 -1.80
CA GLY A 6 -2.70 10.21 -2.69
C GLY A 6 -2.31 11.65 -2.33
N ASN A 7 -2.28 11.97 -1.04
CA ASN A 7 -1.81 13.27 -0.56
C ASN A 7 -0.31 13.49 -0.83
N LEU A 8 0.52 12.45 -0.72
CA LEU A 8 1.94 12.55 -1.09
C LEU A 8 2.08 12.90 -2.58
N LEU A 9 1.36 12.19 -3.45
CA LEU A 9 1.35 12.47 -4.88
C LEU A 9 0.86 13.89 -5.19
N HIS A 10 -0.25 14.32 -4.57
CA HIS A 10 -0.79 15.66 -4.79
C HIS A 10 0.20 16.76 -4.39
N HIS A 11 0.91 16.60 -3.28
CA HIS A 11 1.81 17.64 -2.75
C HIS A 11 3.25 17.56 -3.26
N GLN A 12 3.72 16.40 -3.69
CA GLN A 12 5.10 16.20 -4.13
C GLN A 12 5.24 15.94 -5.64
N GLY A 13 4.14 15.69 -6.33
CA GLY A 13 4.13 15.35 -7.75
C GLY A 13 4.60 13.93 -8.02
N LEU A 14 4.76 13.61 -9.31
CA LEU A 14 5.13 12.28 -9.78
C LEU A 14 6.55 11.90 -9.39
N VAL A 15 6.75 10.63 -9.03
CA VAL A 15 8.05 10.01 -8.75
C VAL A 15 8.15 8.69 -9.47
N ASP A 16 9.37 8.27 -9.81
CA ASP A 16 9.59 7.06 -10.61
C ASP A 16 9.26 5.76 -9.86
N LYS A 17 9.43 5.75 -8.52
CA LYS A 17 9.30 4.50 -7.74
C LYS A 17 8.64 4.68 -6.38
N ARG A 18 9.08 5.63 -5.56
CA ARG A 18 8.52 5.87 -4.21
C ARG A 18 8.96 7.20 -3.62
N TYR A 19 8.19 7.68 -2.64
CA TYR A 19 8.51 8.87 -1.84
C TYR A 19 9.42 8.53 -0.66
N LYS A 20 10.21 9.49 -0.20
CA LYS A 20 11.01 9.36 1.04
C LYS A 20 10.16 8.98 2.26
N GLN A 21 8.94 9.50 2.34
CA GLN A 21 8.03 9.21 3.46
C GLN A 21 7.60 7.73 3.50
N MET A 22 7.61 7.05 2.35
CA MET A 22 7.39 5.60 2.30
C MET A 22 8.59 4.86 2.91
N ASP A 23 9.82 5.26 2.58
CA ASP A 23 11.03 4.70 3.19
C ASP A 23 11.04 4.91 4.72
N ASP A 24 10.72 6.13 5.17
CA ASP A 24 10.65 6.46 6.60
C ASP A 24 9.58 5.61 7.33
N LEU A 25 8.43 5.37 6.70
CA LEU A 25 7.41 4.44 7.22
C LEU A 25 7.94 3.01 7.31
N TYR A 26 8.61 2.51 6.27
CA TYR A 26 9.13 1.14 6.24
C TYR A 26 10.18 0.90 7.33
N GLU A 27 11.04 1.86 7.64
CA GLU A 27 11.99 1.73 8.74
C GLU A 27 11.29 1.56 10.09
N VAL A 28 10.20 2.29 10.35
CA VAL A 28 9.41 2.14 11.58
C VAL A 28 8.74 0.76 11.63
N LEU A 29 8.25 0.27 10.49
CA LEU A 29 7.55 -1.02 10.40
C LEU A 29 8.47 -2.24 10.54
N LYS A 30 9.80 -2.10 10.41
CA LYS A 30 10.74 -3.20 10.65
C LYS A 30 10.77 -3.66 12.12
N ASN A 31 10.52 -2.75 13.06
CA ASN A 31 10.50 -3.05 14.49
C ASN A 31 9.45 -2.21 15.23
N PRO A 32 8.15 -2.49 15.02
CA PRO A 32 7.09 -1.72 15.62
C PRO A 32 7.04 -1.96 17.14
N GLN A 33 6.74 -0.90 17.90
CA GLN A 33 6.67 -0.96 19.37
C GLN A 33 5.33 -1.53 19.88
N CYS A 34 4.40 -1.84 18.98
CA CYS A 34 3.08 -2.39 19.26
C CYS A 34 2.55 -3.16 18.04
N ASP A 35 1.42 -3.85 18.23
CA ASP A 35 0.71 -4.48 17.12
C ASP A 35 0.11 -3.42 16.19
N LEU A 36 0.40 -3.54 14.89
CA LEU A 36 -0.06 -2.61 13.88
C LEU A 36 -0.99 -3.31 12.88
N LEU A 37 -2.18 -2.74 12.71
CA LEU A 37 -3.09 -3.09 11.62
C LEU A 37 -3.04 -2.00 10.56
N LEU A 38 -2.48 -2.33 9.41
CA LEU A 38 -2.35 -1.41 8.28
C LEU A 38 -3.44 -1.69 7.25
N ILE A 39 -4.29 -0.69 6.99
CA ILE A 39 -5.34 -0.78 5.97
C ILE A 39 -4.92 -0.03 4.70
N THR A 40 -4.93 -0.75 3.59
CA THR A 40 -4.70 -0.23 2.24
C THR A 40 -5.78 -0.77 1.29
N ASN A 41 -5.84 -0.25 0.07
CA ASN A 41 -6.77 -0.71 -0.95
C ASN A 41 -6.00 -1.43 -2.06
N GLU A 42 -6.64 -2.44 -2.66
CA GLU A 42 -6.18 -3.05 -3.90
C GLU A 42 -6.77 -2.28 -5.09
N THR A 43 -5.90 -1.67 -5.90
CA THR A 43 -6.30 -0.82 -7.04
C THR A 43 -5.86 -1.40 -8.39
N GLY A 44 -5.11 -2.51 -8.40
CA GLY A 44 -4.54 -3.12 -9.59
C GLY A 44 -5.48 -4.05 -10.36
N LEU A 45 -6.59 -4.46 -9.76
CA LEU A 45 -7.54 -5.43 -10.35
C LEU A 45 -8.58 -4.79 -11.30
N GLY A 46 -8.47 -3.48 -11.55
CA GLY A 46 -9.36 -2.74 -12.45
C GLY A 46 -8.72 -2.38 -13.79
N LEU A 47 -9.46 -1.58 -14.57
CA LEU A 47 -8.98 -1.00 -15.82
C LEU A 47 -7.79 -0.07 -15.61
N ILE A 48 -7.00 0.11 -16.66
CA ILE A 48 -5.90 1.07 -16.66
C ILE A 48 -6.49 2.48 -16.82
N PRO A 49 -6.19 3.43 -15.92
CA PRO A 49 -6.67 4.81 -16.04
C PRO A 49 -6.16 5.51 -17.31
N ALA A 50 -6.98 6.44 -17.83
CA ALA A 50 -6.66 7.20 -19.04
C ALA A 50 -5.63 8.31 -18.79
N ASP A 51 -5.61 8.90 -17.59
CA ASP A 51 -4.69 9.94 -17.19
C ASP A 51 -3.40 9.38 -16.57
N ALA A 52 -2.29 10.07 -16.79
CA ALA A 52 -0.97 9.63 -16.35
C ALA A 52 -0.84 9.63 -14.81
N GLU A 53 -1.48 10.57 -14.14
CA GLU A 53 -1.43 10.72 -12.69
C GLU A 53 -2.11 9.54 -11.98
N SER A 54 -3.31 9.14 -12.43
CA SER A 54 -4.00 7.98 -11.89
C SER A 54 -3.29 6.67 -12.18
N ARG A 55 -2.61 6.54 -13.34
CA ARG A 55 -1.73 5.40 -13.61
C ARG A 55 -0.56 5.36 -12.63
N ALA A 56 0.12 6.48 -12.43
CA ALA A 56 1.21 6.56 -11.48
C ALA A 56 0.76 6.28 -10.04
N PHE A 57 -0.40 6.80 -9.62
CA PHE A 57 -0.97 6.49 -8.33
C PHE A 57 -1.25 4.98 -8.17
N ARG A 58 -1.84 4.35 -9.18
CA ARG A 58 -2.09 2.90 -9.20
C ARG A 58 -0.78 2.11 -9.04
N ASP A 59 0.26 2.48 -9.77
CA ASP A 59 1.56 1.79 -9.71
C ASP A 59 2.24 2.00 -8.36
N LEU A 60 2.27 3.24 -7.85
CA LEU A 60 2.78 3.58 -6.52
C LEU A 60 2.04 2.83 -5.40
N ALA A 61 0.71 2.72 -5.49
CA ALA A 61 -0.09 1.98 -4.52
C ALA A 61 0.26 0.48 -4.57
N GLY A 62 0.42 -0.08 -5.77
CA GLY A 62 0.84 -1.47 -5.96
C GLY A 62 2.22 -1.76 -5.38
N TRP A 63 3.21 -0.89 -5.63
CA TRP A 63 4.55 -1.04 -5.04
C TRP A 63 4.54 -0.88 -3.52
N MET A 64 3.78 0.10 -3.00
CA MET A 64 3.63 0.28 -1.56
C MET A 64 3.02 -0.97 -0.91
N ASN A 65 1.97 -1.55 -1.50
CA ASN A 65 1.33 -2.75 -0.98
C ASN A 65 2.30 -3.95 -0.98
N GLN A 66 3.14 -4.10 -1.99
CA GLN A 66 4.17 -5.15 -2.06
C GLN A 66 5.21 -5.00 -0.94
N ASP A 67 5.76 -3.79 -0.77
CA ASP A 67 6.75 -3.51 0.28
C ASP A 67 6.15 -3.77 1.68
N LEU A 68 4.91 -3.32 1.92
CA LEU A 68 4.21 -3.57 3.19
C LEU A 68 3.91 -5.05 3.42
N ALA A 69 3.48 -5.79 2.40
CA ALA A 69 3.24 -7.22 2.49
C ALA A 69 4.52 -8.02 2.80
N SER A 70 5.67 -7.54 2.33
CA SER A 70 6.98 -8.14 2.65
C SER A 70 7.32 -8.00 4.14
N LEU A 71 7.02 -6.84 4.74
CA LEU A 71 7.28 -6.51 6.15
C LEU A 71 6.25 -7.10 7.11
N ALA A 72 5.00 -7.22 6.69
CA ALA A 72 3.90 -7.70 7.53
C ALA A 72 3.99 -9.21 7.81
N GLN A 73 3.63 -9.65 9.01
CA GLN A 73 3.53 -11.08 9.34
C GLN A 73 2.32 -11.72 8.63
N ASN A 74 1.18 -11.02 8.64
CA ASN A 74 -0.07 -11.46 8.03
C ASN A 74 -0.51 -10.47 6.95
N VAL A 75 -1.05 -10.97 5.84
CA VAL A 75 -1.62 -10.17 4.76
C VAL A 75 -2.97 -10.75 4.37
N ILE A 76 -4.02 -9.94 4.49
CA ILE A 76 -5.40 -10.36 4.25
C ILE A 76 -5.99 -9.46 3.15
N LEU A 77 -6.54 -10.08 2.12
CA LEU A 77 -7.44 -9.42 1.17
C LEU A 77 -8.87 -9.64 1.64
N LEU A 78 -9.60 -8.56 1.92
CA LEU A 78 -11.00 -8.63 2.34
C LEU A 78 -11.92 -8.43 1.12
N VAL A 79 -12.75 -9.42 0.80
CA VAL A 79 -13.68 -9.37 -0.33
C VAL A 79 -15.10 -9.63 0.17
N ALA A 80 -16.01 -8.67 0.00
CA ALA A 80 -17.39 -8.76 0.48
C ALA A 80 -17.50 -9.13 1.99
N GLY A 81 -16.55 -8.65 2.80
CA GLY A 81 -16.47 -8.96 4.24
C GLY A 81 -15.86 -10.33 4.56
N LEU A 82 -15.46 -11.10 3.56
CA LEU A 82 -14.82 -12.41 3.72
C LEU A 82 -13.30 -12.27 3.61
N PRO A 83 -12.54 -12.72 4.61
CA PRO A 83 -11.09 -12.62 4.60
C PRO A 83 -10.46 -13.71 3.73
N TRP A 84 -9.49 -13.31 2.91
CA TRP A 84 -8.62 -14.22 2.18
C TRP A 84 -7.17 -14.00 2.64
N ALA A 85 -6.62 -14.97 3.36
CA ALA A 85 -5.20 -14.96 3.73
C ALA A 85 -4.33 -15.10 2.47
N LEU A 86 -3.52 -14.07 2.21
CA LEU A 86 -2.46 -14.10 1.20
C LEU A 86 -1.10 -14.47 1.82
N LYS A 87 -0.90 -14.17 3.12
CA LYS A 87 0.28 -14.51 3.92
C LYS A 87 -0.14 -14.69 5.38
N GLY A 88 0.43 -15.68 6.06
CA GLY A 88 0.16 -15.94 7.47
C GLY A 88 -1.25 -16.48 7.72
N GLU A 89 -1.76 -16.27 8.93
CA GLU A 89 -3.08 -16.76 9.36
C GLU A 89 -4.11 -15.62 9.38
N VAL A 90 -5.37 -15.97 9.13
CA VAL A 90 -6.51 -15.06 9.34
C VAL A 90 -6.91 -15.16 10.81
N LEU A 91 -6.85 -14.05 11.53
CA LEU A 91 -7.38 -13.94 12.90
C LEU A 91 -8.87 -14.31 12.98
#